data_AF-A0A4U8M281-F1
#
_entry.id   AF-A0A4U8M281-F1
#
_cell.length_a   1.000
_cell.length_b   1.000
_cell.length_c   1.000
_cell.angle_alpha   90.00
_cell.angle_beta   90.00
_cell.angle_gamma   90.00
#
_symmetry.space_group_name_H-M   'P 1'
#
loop_
_entity.id
_entity.type
_entity.pdbx_description
1 polymer ?
#
loop_
_entity_poly.entity_id
_entity_poly.type
_entity_poly.pdbx_seq_one_letter_code
_entity_poly.pdbx_strand_id
1 'polypeptide(L)'
;MISGVLYALLAGLMWGLIFVGPLIVPDYPALLQSMGRYLALGLIALPIAWLGRTRLRQLTRKDWSTALSLTLMGNVIYYACLASAIQRTGAPVSTMIIGTLPVVIPLFANVLYSQRDGRLSWRRLAPALALIGFGLLCVNIAELSQGLSDVSGWRYGSGIVLALISVACWAWYALRNARWLRENPDKHPMMWATAQALVTLPVSLIGYAAVCLWLSIQKPLFTLPFGPHPALFIGLMIAIAVLCSWVGALCWNIASQKLPTVILGPLIVFETLAGLLYTFILRQEIPPFLTLSGIALLVAGVVIAVRAKPEKATVVPVTER
;
A
#
# COMPACT_ATOMS: atom_id res chain seq x y z
N MET A 1 9.27 -7.36 19.32
CA MET A 1 7.91 -6.87 19.03
C MET A 1 7.82 -5.35 18.99
N ILE A 2 8.10 -4.63 20.09
CA ILE A 2 7.95 -3.15 20.15
C ILE A 2 8.68 -2.42 19.01
N SER A 3 9.95 -2.77 18.76
CA SER A 3 10.71 -2.17 17.66
C SER A 3 10.07 -2.41 16.29
N GLY A 4 9.50 -3.59 16.05
CA GLY A 4 8.77 -3.89 14.80
C GLY A 4 7.48 -3.07 14.66
N VAL A 5 6.74 -2.86 15.74
CA VAL A 5 5.52 -2.03 15.74
C VAL A 5 5.88 -0.56 15.48
N LEU A 6 6.97 -0.05 16.07
CA LEU A 6 7.45 1.31 15.81
C LEU A 6 7.84 1.51 14.35
N TYR A 7 8.52 0.53 13.73
CA TYR A 7 8.81 0.59 12.30
C TYR A 7 7.54 0.54 11.44
N ALA A 8 6.53 -0.24 11.81
CA ALA A 8 5.24 -0.25 11.11
C ALA A 8 4.50 1.09 11.25
N LEU A 9 4.56 1.72 12.45
CA LEU A 9 4.00 3.05 12.68
C LEU A 9 4.71 4.11 11.83
N LEU A 10 6.04 4.11 11.82
CA LEU A 10 6.82 5.02 10.97
C LEU A 10 6.50 4.81 9.49
N ALA A 11 6.37 3.57 9.04
CA ALA A 11 5.95 3.26 7.67
C ALA A 11 4.55 3.83 7.38
N GLY A 12 3.58 3.64 8.28
CA GLY A 12 2.23 4.20 8.14
C GLY A 12 2.22 5.73 8.09
N LEU A 13 3.00 6.39 8.95
CA LEU A 13 3.15 7.86 8.95
C LEU A 13 3.75 8.37 7.64
N MET A 14 4.73 7.65 7.08
CA MET A 14 5.32 8.01 5.79
C MET A 14 4.33 7.75 4.64
N TRP A 15 3.64 6.61 4.62
CA TRP A 15 2.66 6.30 3.58
C TRP A 15 1.45 7.23 3.61
N GLY A 16 1.01 7.66 4.79
CA GLY A 16 -0.06 8.65 4.93
C GLY A 16 0.21 9.97 4.18
N LEU A 17 1.47 10.35 3.97
CA LEU A 17 1.82 11.55 3.19
C LEU A 17 1.38 11.44 1.72
N ILE A 18 1.09 10.23 1.21
CA ILE A 18 0.60 10.04 -0.15
C ILE A 18 -0.75 10.73 -0.39
N PHE A 19 -1.55 10.92 0.67
CA PHE A 19 -2.84 11.62 0.60
C PHE A 19 -2.66 13.15 0.53
N VAL A 20 -1.51 13.67 0.98
CA VAL A 20 -1.18 15.11 0.96
C VAL A 20 -0.82 15.57 -0.44
N GLY A 21 -0.11 14.73 -1.21
CA GLY A 21 0.37 15.08 -2.55
C GLY A 21 -0.72 15.61 -3.49
N PRO A 22 -1.81 14.87 -3.73
CA PRO A 22 -2.90 15.31 -4.58
C PRO A 22 -3.60 16.59 -4.12
N LEU A 23 -3.57 16.90 -2.82
CA LEU A 23 -4.15 18.15 -2.27
C LEU A 23 -3.29 19.37 -2.58
N ILE A 24 -1.97 19.21 -2.72
CA ILE A 24 -1.03 20.30 -3.07
C ILE A 24 -1.05 20.57 -4.58
N VAL A 25 -1.26 19.54 -5.40
CA VAL A 25 -1.28 19.64 -6.87
C VAL A 25 -2.58 19.10 -7.48
N PRO A 26 -3.74 19.73 -7.21
CA PRO A 26 -5.05 19.23 -7.64
C PRO A 26 -5.21 19.18 -9.16
N ASP A 27 -4.50 20.05 -9.90
CA ASP A 27 -4.58 20.14 -11.36
C ASP A 27 -3.90 18.96 -12.09
N TYR A 28 -3.15 18.15 -11.36
CA TYR A 28 -2.35 17.07 -11.93
C TYR A 28 -3.13 15.75 -11.97
N PRO A 29 -3.23 15.07 -13.13
CA PRO A 29 -3.87 13.77 -13.23
C PRO A 29 -3.24 12.74 -12.29
N ALA A 30 -4.06 11.95 -11.58
CA ALA A 30 -3.57 10.97 -10.61
C ALA A 30 -2.61 9.93 -11.20
N LEU A 31 -2.81 9.52 -12.46
CA LEU A 31 -1.88 8.62 -13.16
C LEU A 31 -0.51 9.26 -13.36
N LEU A 32 -0.45 10.56 -13.67
CA LEU A 32 0.80 11.28 -13.86
C LEU A 32 1.56 11.40 -12.53
N GLN A 33 0.85 11.71 -11.43
CA GLN A 33 1.44 11.73 -10.09
C GLN A 33 1.99 10.36 -9.69
N SER A 34 1.23 9.28 -9.91
CA SER A 34 1.66 7.92 -9.56
C SER A 34 2.89 7.49 -10.36
N MET A 35 2.88 7.67 -11.69
CA MET A 35 4.02 7.33 -12.54
C MET A 35 5.24 8.21 -12.24
N GLY A 36 5.03 9.51 -11.97
CA GLY A 36 6.09 10.43 -11.57
C GLY A 36 6.78 10.02 -10.27
N ARG A 37 6.01 9.62 -9.25
CA ARG A 37 6.55 9.08 -7.99
C ARG A 37 7.40 7.84 -8.21
N TYR A 38 6.94 6.89 -9.05
CA TYR A 38 7.68 5.66 -9.32
C TYR A 38 8.93 5.89 -10.17
N LEU A 39 8.86 6.83 -11.11
CA LEU A 39 10.00 7.26 -11.89
C LEU A 39 11.06 7.90 -10.99
N ALA A 40 10.66 8.82 -10.11
CA ALA A 40 11.55 9.43 -9.12
C ALA A 40 12.17 8.36 -8.20
N LEU A 41 11.38 7.40 -7.71
CA LEU A 41 11.88 6.29 -6.90
C LEU A 41 12.94 5.46 -7.64
N GLY A 42 12.68 5.11 -8.91
CA GLY A 42 13.62 4.37 -9.74
C GLY A 42 14.92 5.14 -9.99
N LEU A 43 14.84 6.45 -10.22
CA LEU A 43 16.00 7.32 -10.39
C LEU A 43 16.82 7.44 -9.10
N ILE A 44 16.18 7.60 -7.95
CA ILE A 44 16.85 7.62 -6.63
C ILE A 44 17.49 6.27 -6.32
N ALA A 45 16.89 5.16 -6.79
CA ALA A 45 17.44 3.84 -6.58
C ALA A 45 18.74 3.58 -7.36
N LEU A 46 19.02 4.29 -8.47
CA LEU A 46 20.24 4.13 -9.27
C LEU A 46 21.54 4.39 -8.48
N PRO A 47 21.73 5.55 -7.81
CA PRO A 47 22.95 5.78 -7.02
C PRO A 47 23.06 4.82 -5.83
N ILE A 48 21.95 4.48 -5.19
CA ILE A 48 21.92 3.51 -4.07
C ILE A 48 22.33 2.12 -4.56
N ALA A 49 21.83 1.71 -5.72
CA ALA A 49 22.20 0.46 -6.36
C ALA A 49 23.67 0.42 -6.75
N TRP A 50 24.21 1.54 -7.24
CA TRP A 50 25.61 1.66 -7.60
C TRP A 50 26.53 1.49 -6.39
N LEU A 51 26.22 2.14 -5.28
CA LEU A 51 26.96 2.04 -4.01
C LEU A 51 26.79 0.64 -3.38
N GLY A 52 25.59 0.06 -3.46
CA GLY A 52 25.27 -1.26 -2.91
C GLY A 52 25.47 -2.43 -3.88
N ARG A 53 26.19 -2.25 -4.99
CA ARG A 53 26.29 -3.23 -6.08
C ARG A 53 26.78 -4.61 -5.66
N THR A 54 27.66 -4.68 -4.67
CA THR A 54 28.19 -5.94 -4.14
C THR A 54 27.10 -6.77 -3.47
N ARG A 55 26.20 -6.12 -2.72
CA ARG A 55 25.03 -6.77 -2.09
C ARG A 55 23.93 -7.10 -3.10
N LEU A 56 23.72 -6.28 -4.13
CA LEU A 56 22.77 -6.60 -5.21
C LEU A 56 23.21 -7.80 -6.04
N ARG A 57 24.51 -7.99 -6.24
CA ARG A 57 25.06 -9.16 -6.94
C ARG A 57 24.83 -10.48 -6.20
N GLN A 58 24.51 -10.44 -4.90
CA GLN A 58 24.13 -11.62 -4.13
C GLN A 58 22.68 -12.08 -4.40
N LEU A 59 21.88 -11.27 -5.11
CA LEU A 59 20.54 -11.65 -5.54
C LEU A 59 20.60 -12.61 -6.72
N THR A 60 19.89 -13.73 -6.60
CA THR A 60 19.79 -14.75 -7.65
C THR A 60 18.86 -14.31 -8.76
N ARG A 61 18.91 -14.96 -9.94
CA ARG A 61 17.94 -14.71 -11.03
C ARG A 61 16.48 -14.88 -10.59
N LYS A 62 16.23 -15.82 -9.66
CA LYS A 62 14.91 -16.06 -9.07
C LYS A 62 14.44 -14.88 -8.21
N ASP A 63 15.35 -14.22 -7.50
CA ASP A 63 15.04 -13.02 -6.71
C ASP A 63 14.63 -11.85 -7.61
N TRP A 64 15.34 -11.65 -8.72
CA TRP A 64 14.99 -10.62 -9.72
C TRP A 64 13.65 -10.88 -10.39
N SER A 65 13.36 -12.13 -10.77
CA SER A 65 12.04 -12.51 -11.29
C SER A 65 10.94 -12.27 -10.26
N THR A 66 11.20 -12.58 -8.98
CA THR A 66 10.25 -12.32 -7.88
C THR A 66 10.03 -10.81 -7.70
N ALA A 67 11.09 -10.00 -7.72
CA ALA A 67 11.00 -8.54 -7.64
C ALA A 67 10.17 -7.95 -8.80
N LEU A 68 10.35 -8.49 -10.01
CA LEU A 68 9.56 -8.11 -11.18
C LEU A 68 8.08 -8.49 -11.02
N SER A 69 7.76 -9.72 -10.63
CA SER A 69 6.38 -10.14 -10.42
C SER A 69 5.69 -9.32 -9.33
N LEU A 70 6.40 -9.02 -8.25
CA LEU A 70 5.93 -8.15 -7.17
C LEU A 70 5.66 -6.73 -7.67
N THR A 71 6.58 -6.17 -8.45
CA THR A 71 6.44 -4.82 -9.04
C THR A 71 5.26 -4.76 -10.01
N LEU A 72 5.12 -5.75 -10.89
CA LEU A 72 4.01 -5.79 -11.85
C LEU A 72 2.66 -5.92 -11.15
N MET A 73 2.55 -6.81 -10.16
CA MET A 73 1.29 -7.02 -9.45
C MET A 73 0.95 -5.84 -8.52
N GLY A 74 1.91 -5.40 -7.71
CA GLY A 74 1.73 -4.36 -6.69
C GLY A 74 1.69 -2.95 -7.24
N ASN A 75 2.38 -2.65 -8.35
CA ASN A 75 2.38 -1.31 -8.94
C ASN A 75 1.56 -1.27 -10.23
N VAL A 76 1.84 -2.10 -11.23
CA VAL A 76 1.18 -1.90 -12.55
C VAL A 76 -0.27 -2.34 -12.54
N ILE A 77 -0.52 -3.62 -12.27
CA ILE A 77 -1.85 -4.23 -12.37
C ILE A 77 -2.75 -3.63 -11.30
N TYR A 78 -2.25 -3.54 -10.06
CA TYR A 78 -2.94 -2.87 -8.95
C TYR A 78 -3.44 -1.47 -9.33
N TYR A 79 -2.57 -0.58 -9.82
CA TYR A 79 -2.96 0.79 -10.17
C TYR A 79 -3.83 0.84 -11.42
N ALA A 80 -3.59 0.01 -12.44
CA ALA A 80 -4.42 -0.04 -13.64
C ALA A 80 -5.87 -0.44 -13.28
N CYS A 81 -6.03 -1.46 -12.43
CA CYS A 81 -7.32 -1.87 -11.92
C CYS A 81 -7.95 -0.79 -11.03
N LEU A 82 -7.19 -0.16 -10.13
CA LEU A 82 -7.69 0.90 -9.26
C LEU A 82 -8.15 2.13 -10.05
N ALA A 83 -7.33 2.63 -10.97
CA ALA A 83 -7.67 3.78 -11.80
C ALA A 83 -8.89 3.50 -12.68
N SER A 84 -8.99 2.27 -13.20
CA SER A 84 -10.16 1.84 -13.98
C SER A 84 -11.42 1.70 -13.10
N ALA A 85 -11.27 1.24 -11.86
CA ALA A 85 -12.36 1.19 -10.89
C ALA A 85 -12.87 2.61 -10.56
N ILE A 86 -11.97 3.55 -10.24
CA ILE A 86 -12.31 4.94 -9.93
C ILE A 86 -13.09 5.59 -11.07
N GLN A 87 -12.69 5.36 -12.33
CA GLN A 87 -13.42 5.88 -13.50
C GLN A 87 -14.81 5.28 -13.71
N ARG A 88 -15.09 4.12 -13.11
CA ARG A 88 -16.33 3.35 -13.30
C ARG A 88 -17.31 3.45 -12.13
N THR A 89 -16.82 3.45 -10.89
CA THR A 89 -17.63 3.51 -9.66
C THR A 89 -17.49 4.84 -8.92
N GLY A 90 -16.54 5.68 -9.31
CA GLY A 90 -16.15 6.89 -8.58
C GLY A 90 -15.04 6.62 -7.56
N ALA A 91 -14.39 7.71 -7.15
CA ALA A 91 -13.32 7.67 -6.16
C ALA A 91 -13.79 7.11 -4.81
N PRO A 92 -14.93 7.55 -4.21
CA PRO A 92 -15.34 7.12 -2.87
C PRO A 92 -15.53 5.60 -2.77
N VAL A 93 -16.27 4.98 -3.70
CA VAL A 93 -16.52 3.54 -3.69
C VAL A 93 -15.23 2.74 -3.89
N SER A 94 -14.35 3.19 -4.77
CA SER A 94 -13.06 2.51 -4.99
C SER A 94 -12.16 2.62 -3.76
N THR A 95 -12.08 3.79 -3.13
CA THR A 95 -11.29 3.99 -1.91
C THR A 95 -11.84 3.21 -0.73
N MET A 96 -13.17 3.05 -0.63
CA MET A 96 -13.82 2.18 0.36
C MET A 96 -13.34 0.73 0.23
N ILE A 97 -13.37 0.20 -0.99
CA ILE A 97 -12.99 -1.19 -1.27
C ILE A 97 -11.50 -1.39 -0.98
N ILE A 98 -10.63 -0.49 -1.45
CA ILE A 98 -9.19 -0.54 -1.13
C ILE A 98 -8.95 -0.39 0.39
N GLY A 99 -9.74 0.44 1.06
CA GLY A 99 -9.69 0.65 2.51
C GLY A 99 -9.89 -0.63 3.32
N THR A 100 -10.41 -1.71 2.74
CA THR A 100 -10.57 -3.02 3.40
C THR A 100 -9.27 -3.83 3.53
N LEU A 101 -8.16 -3.37 2.93
CA LEU A 101 -6.85 -4.03 3.01
C LEU A 101 -6.39 -4.41 4.44
N PRO A 102 -6.59 -3.56 5.48
CA PRO A 102 -6.24 -3.94 6.84
C PRO A 102 -7.04 -5.10 7.42
N VAL A 103 -8.16 -5.48 6.79
CA VAL A 103 -8.93 -6.68 7.12
C VAL A 103 -8.52 -7.86 6.24
N VAL A 104 -8.39 -7.62 4.94
CA VAL A 104 -8.12 -8.64 3.92
C VAL A 104 -6.72 -9.26 4.09
N ILE A 105 -5.70 -8.44 4.31
CA ILE A 105 -4.31 -8.91 4.47
C ILE A 105 -4.18 -9.88 5.66
N PRO A 106 -4.58 -9.54 6.91
CA PRO A 106 -4.51 -10.48 8.02
C PRO A 106 -5.39 -11.71 7.85
N LEU A 107 -6.56 -11.59 7.20
CA LEU A 107 -7.41 -12.73 6.88
C LEU A 107 -6.66 -13.75 6.02
N PHE A 108 -6.13 -13.31 4.88
CA PHE A 108 -5.37 -14.18 3.98
C PHE A 108 -4.04 -14.64 4.59
N ALA A 109 -3.37 -13.80 5.40
CA ALA A 109 -2.20 -14.20 6.17
C ALA A 109 -2.54 -15.38 7.09
N ASN A 110 -3.61 -15.26 7.88
CA ASN A 110 -3.99 -16.28 8.85
C ASN A 110 -4.54 -17.56 8.20
N VAL A 111 -5.11 -17.49 6.99
CA VAL A 111 -5.57 -18.68 6.24
C VAL A 111 -4.40 -19.37 5.52
N LEU A 112 -3.67 -18.63 4.68
CA LEU A 112 -2.68 -19.19 3.76
C LEU A 112 -1.33 -19.47 4.41
N TYR A 113 -0.98 -18.77 5.49
CA TYR A 113 0.32 -18.87 6.15
C TYR A 113 0.24 -19.45 7.57
N SER A 114 -0.95 -19.95 7.91
CA SER A 114 -1.33 -20.56 9.18
C SER A 114 -0.35 -21.65 9.66
N GLN A 115 0.21 -22.42 8.73
CA GLN A 115 1.12 -23.53 9.01
C GLN A 115 2.56 -23.09 9.33
N ARG A 116 2.96 -21.89 8.90
CA ARG A 116 4.37 -21.45 8.93
C ARG A 116 4.63 -20.33 9.93
N ASP A 117 3.67 -19.43 10.12
CA ASP A 117 3.85 -18.22 10.91
C ASP A 117 3.18 -18.30 12.30
N GLY A 118 2.61 -19.46 12.62
CA GLY A 118 1.69 -19.63 13.73
C GLY A 118 0.26 -19.26 13.35
N ARG A 119 -0.70 -19.91 14.00
CA ARG A 119 -2.12 -19.61 13.82
C ARG A 119 -2.54 -18.63 14.89
N LEU A 120 -3.24 -17.58 14.51
CA LEU A 120 -4.04 -16.82 15.44
C LEU A 120 -5.41 -17.47 15.53
N SER A 121 -5.81 -17.87 16.74
CA SER A 121 -7.15 -18.41 16.99
C SER A 121 -8.19 -17.44 16.43
N TRP A 122 -9.12 -17.95 15.61
CA TRP A 122 -10.16 -17.13 14.99
C TRP A 122 -10.99 -16.36 16.01
N ARG A 123 -11.13 -16.91 17.23
CA ARG A 123 -11.79 -16.25 18.37
C ARG A 123 -11.12 -14.94 18.81
N ARG A 124 -9.81 -14.77 18.57
CA ARG A 124 -9.07 -13.54 18.89
C ARG A 124 -8.93 -12.61 17.67
N LEU A 125 -8.86 -13.17 16.47
CA LEU A 125 -8.71 -12.38 15.24
C LEU A 125 -10.04 -11.80 14.75
N ALA A 126 -11.13 -12.57 14.78
CA ALA A 126 -12.43 -12.13 14.26
C ALA A 126 -12.96 -10.85 14.93
N PRO A 127 -12.89 -10.67 16.28
CA PRO A 127 -13.31 -9.42 16.91
C PRO A 127 -12.48 -8.21 16.47
N ALA A 128 -11.15 -8.39 16.32
CA ALA A 128 -10.27 -7.33 15.85
C ALA A 128 -10.58 -6.92 14.40
N LEU A 129 -10.77 -7.91 13.51
CA LEU A 129 -11.13 -7.66 12.12
C LEU A 129 -12.53 -7.03 11.99
N ALA A 130 -13.48 -7.44 12.82
CA ALA A 130 -14.82 -6.85 12.85
C ALA A 130 -14.77 -5.37 13.29
N LEU A 131 -13.99 -5.05 14.33
CA LEU A 131 -13.80 -3.66 14.77
C LEU A 131 -13.10 -2.80 13.71
N ILE A 132 -12.05 -3.32 13.06
CA ILE A 132 -11.39 -2.62 11.95
C ILE A 132 -12.37 -2.41 10.80
N GLY A 133 -13.11 -3.45 10.40
CA GLY A 133 -14.10 -3.38 9.33
C GLY A 133 -15.23 -2.39 9.61
N PHE A 134 -15.76 -2.39 10.85
CA PHE A 134 -16.81 -1.46 11.24
C PHE A 134 -16.28 -0.03 11.37
N GLY A 135 -15.06 0.15 11.88
CA GLY A 135 -14.40 1.45 11.93
C GLY A 135 -14.18 2.05 10.54
N LEU A 136 -13.71 1.24 9.58
CA LEU A 136 -13.63 1.63 8.19
C LEU A 136 -15.00 1.99 7.62
N LEU A 137 -16.03 1.19 7.88
CA LEU A 137 -17.39 1.48 7.42
C LEU A 137 -17.89 2.85 7.92
N CYS A 138 -17.68 3.15 9.20
CA CYS A 138 -18.05 4.46 9.77
C CYS A 138 -17.34 5.62 9.08
N VAL A 139 -16.01 5.56 8.95
CA VAL A 139 -15.22 6.61 8.27
C VAL A 139 -15.70 6.80 6.83
N ASN A 140 -15.97 5.71 6.13
CA ASN A 140 -16.36 5.76 4.73
C ASN A 140 -17.80 6.23 4.50
N ILE A 141 -18.76 5.87 5.37
CA ILE A 141 -20.13 6.39 5.29
C ILE A 141 -20.15 7.89 5.53
N ALA A 142 -19.33 8.39 6.46
CA ALA A 142 -19.21 9.83 6.70
C ALA A 142 -18.82 10.59 5.41
N GLU A 143 -17.84 10.06 4.66
CA GLU A 143 -17.38 10.63 3.39
C GLU A 143 -18.39 10.45 2.25
N LEU A 144 -19.13 9.33 2.20
CA LEU A 144 -20.06 9.01 1.10
C LEU A 144 -21.32 9.90 1.10
N SER A 145 -21.64 10.55 2.22
CA SER A 145 -22.79 11.47 2.33
C SER A 145 -22.71 12.70 1.40
N GLN A 146 -21.60 12.87 0.67
CA GLN A 146 -21.35 14.00 -0.23
C GLN A 146 -21.53 13.71 -1.75
N GLY A 147 -22.07 12.56 -2.15
CA GLY A 147 -22.58 12.43 -3.52
C GLY A 147 -22.50 11.03 -4.12
N LEU A 148 -23.66 10.44 -4.39
CA LEU A 148 -23.82 9.31 -5.30
C LEU A 148 -24.37 9.85 -6.62
N SER A 149 -23.57 9.75 -7.68
CA SER A 149 -24.02 10.03 -9.04
C SER A 149 -24.75 8.82 -9.62
N ASP A 150 -25.72 9.09 -10.49
CA ASP A 150 -26.56 8.12 -11.17
C ASP A 150 -25.73 7.41 -12.27
N VAL A 151 -25.26 6.18 -12.02
CA VAL A 151 -24.36 5.44 -12.94
C VAL A 151 -24.99 4.11 -13.36
N SER A 152 -24.85 3.75 -14.64
CA SER A 152 -25.39 2.49 -15.18
C SER A 152 -24.84 1.25 -14.45
N GLY A 153 -25.73 0.31 -14.13
CA GLY A 153 -25.42 -0.85 -13.28
C GLY A 153 -24.27 -1.73 -13.78
N TRP A 154 -24.08 -1.86 -15.10
CA TRP A 154 -22.97 -2.62 -15.68
C TRP A 154 -21.61 -1.92 -15.49
N ARG A 155 -21.56 -0.61 -15.72
CA ARG A 155 -20.33 0.19 -15.52
C ARG A 155 -19.95 0.15 -14.03
N TYR A 156 -20.94 0.33 -13.16
CA TYR A 156 -20.75 0.25 -11.72
C TYR A 156 -20.27 -1.15 -11.27
N GLY A 157 -20.95 -2.22 -11.67
CA GLY A 157 -20.58 -3.60 -11.32
C GLY A 157 -19.17 -3.99 -11.78
N SER A 158 -18.81 -3.64 -13.02
CA SER A 158 -17.46 -3.91 -13.53
C SER A 158 -16.36 -3.11 -12.82
N GLY A 159 -16.65 -1.90 -12.33
CA GLY A 159 -15.73 -1.13 -11.50
C GLY A 159 -15.51 -1.75 -10.10
N ILE A 160 -16.55 -2.34 -9.50
CA ILE A 160 -16.42 -3.10 -8.25
C ILE A 160 -15.48 -4.29 -8.43
N VAL A 161 -15.67 -5.06 -9.50
CA VAL A 161 -14.79 -6.20 -9.81
C VAL A 161 -13.34 -5.75 -9.96
N LEU A 162 -13.09 -4.64 -10.65
CA LEU A 162 -11.74 -4.07 -10.79
C LEU A 162 -11.15 -3.62 -9.45
N ALA A 163 -11.95 -3.02 -8.56
CA ALA A 163 -11.49 -2.65 -7.22
C ALA A 163 -11.12 -3.89 -6.39
N LEU A 164 -11.90 -4.97 -6.48
CA LEU A 164 -11.61 -6.24 -5.80
C LEU A 164 -10.34 -6.91 -6.35
N ILE A 165 -10.14 -6.88 -7.67
CA ILE A 165 -8.88 -7.35 -8.29
C ILE A 165 -7.70 -6.54 -7.75
N SER A 166 -7.85 -5.21 -7.65
CA SER A 166 -6.83 -4.33 -7.09
C SER A 166 -6.49 -4.71 -5.63
N VAL A 167 -7.50 -4.93 -4.77
CA VAL A 167 -7.31 -5.44 -3.40
C VAL A 167 -6.55 -6.77 -3.40
N ALA A 168 -6.93 -7.72 -4.27
CA ALA A 168 -6.29 -9.02 -4.35
C ALA A 168 -4.82 -8.92 -4.80
N CYS A 169 -4.53 -8.09 -5.81
CA CYS A 169 -3.17 -7.81 -6.29
C CYS A 169 -2.28 -7.26 -5.17
N TRP A 170 -2.78 -6.27 -4.43
CA TRP A 170 -2.03 -5.66 -3.34
C TRP A 170 -1.85 -6.59 -2.14
N ALA A 171 -2.90 -7.33 -1.75
CA ALA A 171 -2.80 -8.33 -0.70
C ALA A 171 -1.79 -9.42 -1.06
N TRP A 172 -1.80 -9.90 -2.31
CA TRP A 172 -0.82 -10.86 -2.80
C TRP A 172 0.61 -10.28 -2.75
N TYR A 173 0.81 -9.04 -3.20
CA TYR A 173 2.09 -8.35 -3.13
C TYR A 173 2.60 -8.28 -1.68
N ALA A 174 1.78 -7.77 -0.76
CA ALA A 174 2.16 -7.59 0.65
C ALA A 174 2.55 -8.93 1.30
N LEU A 175 1.74 -9.97 1.10
CA LEU A 175 1.99 -11.31 1.65
C LEU A 175 3.24 -11.96 1.05
N ARG A 176 3.44 -11.84 -0.27
CA ARG A 176 4.58 -12.44 -0.96
C ARG A 176 5.88 -11.70 -0.68
N ASN A 177 5.84 -10.37 -0.58
CA ASN A 177 6.98 -9.54 -0.18
C ASN A 177 7.43 -9.87 1.26
N ALA A 178 6.48 -9.92 2.20
CA ALA A 178 6.77 -10.32 3.58
C ALA A 178 7.31 -11.76 3.67
N ARG A 179 6.78 -12.68 2.85
CA ARG A 179 7.30 -14.06 2.76
C ARG A 179 8.77 -14.08 2.34
N TRP A 180 9.11 -13.40 1.24
CA TRP A 180 10.48 -13.38 0.71
C TRP A 180 11.47 -12.81 1.74
N LEU A 181 11.11 -11.73 2.43
CA LEU A 181 11.97 -11.08 3.43
C LEU A 181 12.28 -11.97 4.64
N ARG A 182 11.37 -12.87 5.00
CA ARG A 182 11.59 -13.82 6.11
C ARG A 182 12.28 -15.10 5.67
N GLU A 183 12.09 -15.51 4.42
CA GLU A 183 12.85 -16.61 3.80
C GLU A 183 14.32 -16.24 3.59
N ASN A 184 14.64 -14.95 3.55
CA ASN A 184 15.98 -14.44 3.31
C ASN A 184 16.40 -13.44 4.41
N PRO A 185 16.53 -13.86 5.68
CA PRO A 185 16.86 -12.96 6.79
C PRO A 185 18.25 -12.33 6.63
N ASP A 186 19.17 -13.04 5.96
CA ASP A 186 20.54 -12.57 5.71
C ASP A 186 20.60 -11.45 4.66
N LYS A 187 19.54 -11.27 3.87
CA LYS A 187 19.47 -10.22 2.85
C LYS A 187 18.97 -8.93 3.47
N HIS A 188 19.73 -7.86 3.21
CA HIS A 188 19.42 -6.53 3.75
C HIS A 188 18.12 -5.96 3.14
N PRO A 189 17.09 -5.61 3.95
CA PRO A 189 15.79 -5.11 3.48
C PRO A 189 15.85 -3.94 2.50
N MET A 190 16.80 -3.03 2.73
CA MET A 190 17.02 -1.88 1.84
C MET A 190 17.42 -2.32 0.43
N MET A 191 18.26 -3.34 0.28
CA MET A 191 18.72 -3.77 -1.03
C MET A 191 17.59 -4.46 -1.81
N TRP A 192 16.68 -5.13 -1.11
CA TRP A 192 15.47 -5.68 -1.69
C TRP A 192 14.50 -4.59 -2.18
N ALA A 193 14.30 -3.54 -1.39
CA ALA A 193 13.53 -2.37 -1.80
C ALA A 193 14.17 -1.68 -3.02
N THR A 194 15.49 -1.51 -3.02
CA THR A 194 16.26 -0.96 -4.15
C THR A 194 16.10 -1.83 -5.41
N ALA A 195 16.14 -3.17 -5.28
CA ALA A 195 15.94 -4.06 -6.41
C ALA A 195 14.53 -3.91 -7.02
N GLN A 196 13.48 -3.83 -6.19
CA GLN A 196 12.12 -3.55 -6.68
C GLN A 196 12.02 -2.18 -7.35
N ALA A 197 12.66 -1.15 -6.78
CA ALA A 197 12.68 0.19 -7.37
C ALA A 197 13.40 0.21 -8.74
N LEU A 198 14.52 -0.50 -8.88
CA LEU A 198 15.22 -0.63 -10.17
C LEU A 198 14.36 -1.31 -11.23
N VAL A 199 13.63 -2.36 -10.86
CA VAL A 199 12.72 -3.05 -11.79
C VAL A 199 11.49 -2.19 -12.11
N THR A 200 11.07 -1.34 -11.17
CA THR A 200 9.99 -0.37 -11.38
C THR A 200 10.39 0.73 -12.36
N LEU A 201 11.67 1.11 -12.44
CA LEU A 201 12.15 2.19 -13.29
C LEU A 201 11.72 2.07 -14.76
N PRO A 202 12.05 0.99 -15.51
CA PRO A 202 11.68 0.88 -16.92
C PRO A 202 10.16 0.88 -17.12
N VAL A 203 9.43 0.22 -16.22
CA VAL A 203 7.97 0.16 -16.24
C VAL A 203 7.35 1.53 -16.03
N SER A 204 7.84 2.28 -15.04
CA SER A 204 7.37 3.63 -14.73
C SER A 204 7.74 4.63 -15.82
N LEU A 205 8.89 4.47 -16.48
CA LEU A 205 9.29 5.31 -17.61
C LEU A 205 8.36 5.12 -18.81
N ILE A 206 8.08 3.87 -19.18
CA ILE A 206 7.12 3.53 -20.24
C ILE A 206 5.72 4.03 -19.86
N GLY A 207 5.29 3.80 -18.62
CA GLY A 207 4.00 4.27 -18.12
C GLY A 207 3.89 5.80 -18.14
N TYR A 208 4.94 6.51 -17.74
CA TYR A 208 4.99 7.97 -17.77
C TYR A 208 4.89 8.51 -19.19
N ALA A 209 5.66 7.93 -20.13
CA ALA A 209 5.58 8.29 -21.54
C ALA A 209 4.19 8.03 -22.13
N ALA A 210 3.58 6.89 -21.82
CA ALA A 210 2.22 6.56 -22.26
C ALA A 210 1.17 7.53 -21.69
N VAL A 211 1.29 7.91 -20.41
CA VAL A 211 0.41 8.91 -19.79
C VAL A 211 0.60 10.28 -20.46
N CYS A 212 1.83 10.71 -20.74
CA CYS A 212 2.09 11.95 -21.49
C CYS A 212 1.45 11.92 -22.88
N LEU A 213 1.59 10.82 -23.63
CA LEU A 213 0.97 10.68 -24.95
C LEU A 213 -0.56 10.68 -24.88
N TRP A 214 -1.13 10.01 -23.88
CA TRP A 214 -2.57 10.02 -23.68
C TRP A 214 -3.08 11.42 -23.31
N LEU A 215 -2.36 12.14 -22.46
CA LEU A 215 -2.69 13.51 -22.06
C LEU A 215 -2.52 14.50 -23.21
N SER A 216 -1.54 14.33 -24.11
CA SER A 216 -1.39 15.21 -25.27
C SER A 216 -2.59 15.15 -26.22
N ILE A 217 -3.30 14.01 -26.24
CA ILE A 217 -4.51 13.81 -27.03
C ILE A 217 -5.75 14.32 -26.27
N GLN A 218 -5.90 13.96 -25.00
CA GLN A 218 -7.10 14.24 -24.19
C GLN A 218 -7.15 15.67 -23.64
N LYS A 219 -5.98 16.25 -23.32
CA LYS A 219 -5.83 17.56 -22.71
C LYS A 219 -4.65 18.32 -23.37
N PRO A 220 -4.80 18.76 -24.63
CA PRO A 220 -3.71 19.40 -25.37
C PRO A 220 -3.18 20.68 -24.73
N LEU A 221 -3.97 21.34 -23.88
CA LEU A 221 -3.58 22.54 -23.13
C LEU A 221 -2.77 22.23 -21.85
N PHE A 222 -2.64 20.96 -21.44
CA PHE A 222 -1.85 20.59 -20.28
C PHE A 222 -0.36 20.61 -20.64
N THR A 223 0.45 21.39 -19.92
CA THR A 223 1.87 21.58 -20.22
C THR A 223 2.69 20.34 -19.86
N LEU A 224 2.96 19.47 -20.83
CA LEU A 224 3.76 18.27 -20.64
C LEU A 224 5.28 18.58 -20.70
N PRO A 225 6.15 17.76 -20.08
CA PRO A 225 5.83 16.53 -19.33
C PRO A 225 5.56 16.75 -17.83
N PHE A 226 5.80 17.94 -17.29
CA PHE A 226 5.82 18.21 -15.84
C PHE A 226 4.64 19.02 -15.32
N GLY A 227 3.63 19.27 -16.16
CA GLY A 227 2.44 20.05 -15.81
C GLY A 227 2.70 21.56 -15.68
N PRO A 228 1.70 22.32 -15.21
CA PRO A 228 1.74 23.79 -15.15
C PRO A 228 2.74 24.35 -14.13
N HIS A 229 3.05 23.57 -13.09
CA HIS A 229 3.95 23.94 -11.99
C HIS A 229 5.10 22.92 -11.86
N PRO A 230 6.05 22.91 -12.81
CA PRO A 230 7.04 21.84 -12.93
C PRO A 230 7.93 21.70 -11.69
N ALA A 231 8.40 22.81 -11.11
CA ALA A 231 9.28 22.78 -9.94
C ALA A 231 8.56 22.20 -8.70
N LEU A 232 7.30 22.61 -8.47
CA LEU A 232 6.48 22.10 -7.38
C LEU A 232 6.20 20.60 -7.57
N PHE A 233 5.81 20.19 -8.78
CA PHE A 233 5.54 18.80 -9.11
C PHE A 233 6.78 17.92 -8.93
N ILE A 234 7.93 18.31 -9.48
CA ILE A 234 9.17 17.54 -9.36
C ILE A 234 9.60 17.43 -7.90
N GLY A 235 9.61 18.55 -7.16
CA GLY A 235 9.97 18.55 -5.74
C GLY A 235 9.07 17.66 -4.91
N LEU A 236 7.75 17.72 -5.14
CA LEU A 236 6.76 16.89 -4.46
C LEU A 236 6.91 15.41 -4.81
N MET A 237 7.09 15.06 -6.09
CA MET A 237 7.28 13.67 -6.52
C MET A 237 8.55 13.07 -5.92
N ILE A 238 9.65 13.85 -5.85
CA ILE A 238 10.88 13.43 -5.18
C ILE A 238 10.64 13.23 -3.68
N ALA A 239 10.00 14.19 -3.01
CA ALA A 239 9.72 14.09 -1.58
C ALA A 239 8.86 12.86 -1.24
N ILE A 240 7.79 12.63 -1.99
CA ILE A 240 6.91 11.46 -1.82
C ILE A 240 7.65 10.16 -2.19
N ALA A 241 8.49 10.17 -3.24
CA ALA A 241 9.28 8.99 -3.60
C ALA A 241 10.29 8.62 -2.50
N VAL A 242 10.96 9.60 -1.90
CA VAL A 242 11.90 9.36 -0.79
C VAL A 242 11.15 8.92 0.47
N LEU A 243 10.19 9.71 0.93
CA LEU A 243 9.52 9.48 2.22
C LEU A 243 8.58 8.28 2.15
N CYS A 244 7.62 8.29 1.24
CA CYS A 244 6.59 7.25 1.17
C CYS A 244 7.15 5.96 0.56
N SER A 245 7.86 6.05 -0.56
CA SER A 245 8.22 4.86 -1.32
C SER A 245 9.54 4.22 -0.90
N TRP A 246 10.55 5.00 -0.50
CA TRP A 246 11.84 4.44 -0.09
C TRP A 246 11.94 4.24 1.42
N VAL A 247 11.80 5.30 2.22
CA VAL A 247 11.88 5.25 3.69
C VAL A 247 10.70 4.43 4.25
N GLY A 248 9.47 4.68 3.79
CA GLY A 248 8.30 3.92 4.18
C GLY A 248 8.45 2.42 3.90
N ALA A 249 8.89 2.04 2.70
CA ALA A 249 9.14 0.64 2.36
C ALA A 249 10.29 0.03 3.17
N LEU A 250 11.34 0.78 3.47
CA LEU A 250 12.43 0.32 4.34
C LEU A 250 11.91 0.00 5.74
N CYS A 251 11.19 0.94 6.37
CA CYS A 251 10.58 0.74 7.68
C CYS A 251 9.63 -0.46 7.67
N TRP A 252 8.77 -0.57 6.65
CA TRP A 252 7.85 -1.70 6.52
C TRP A 252 8.56 -3.05 6.34
N ASN A 253 9.63 -3.08 5.53
CA ASN A 253 10.39 -4.31 5.32
C ASN A 253 11.14 -4.74 6.59
N ILE A 254 11.67 -3.79 7.37
CA ILE A 254 12.26 -4.07 8.69
C ILE A 254 11.18 -4.60 9.64
N ALA A 255 9.99 -4.00 9.65
CA ALA A 255 8.86 -4.49 10.43
C ALA A 255 8.46 -5.92 10.01
N SER A 256 8.44 -6.20 8.71
CA SER A 256 8.12 -7.51 8.12
C SER A 256 9.11 -8.61 8.50
N GLN A 257 10.39 -8.28 8.69
CA GLN A 257 11.37 -9.23 9.21
C GLN A 257 11.21 -9.46 10.72
N LYS A 258 10.78 -8.44 11.47
CA LYS A 258 10.69 -8.47 12.94
C LYS A 258 9.36 -8.97 13.48
N LEU A 259 8.31 -9.02 12.67
CA LEU A 259 6.96 -9.39 13.08
C LEU A 259 6.37 -10.51 12.19
N PRO A 260 5.58 -11.43 12.76
CA PRO A 260 4.75 -12.34 11.97
C PRO A 260 3.78 -11.57 11.09
N THR A 261 3.55 -12.04 9.86
CA THR A 261 2.65 -11.38 8.88
C THR A 261 1.23 -11.21 9.42
N VAL A 262 0.78 -12.10 10.30
CA VAL A 262 -0.55 -12.03 10.92
C VAL A 262 -0.69 -10.84 11.88
N ILE A 263 0.40 -10.42 12.54
CA ILE A 263 0.44 -9.20 13.37
C ILE A 263 0.73 -7.98 12.49
N LEU A 264 1.51 -8.13 11.43
CA LEU A 264 1.87 -7.02 10.54
C LEU A 264 0.66 -6.53 9.73
N GLY A 265 -0.22 -7.43 9.28
CA GLY A 265 -1.40 -7.10 8.46
C GLY A 265 -2.27 -6.00 9.06
N PRO A 266 -2.74 -6.11 10.32
CA PRO A 266 -3.56 -5.09 10.98
C PRO A 266 -2.83 -3.76 11.17
N LEU A 267 -1.49 -3.74 11.25
CA LEU A 267 -0.72 -2.51 11.43
C LEU A 267 -0.75 -1.58 10.21
N ILE A 268 -1.20 -2.07 9.06
CA ILE A 268 -1.41 -1.20 7.88
C ILE A 268 -2.50 -0.16 8.11
N VAL A 269 -3.37 -0.33 9.13
CA VAL A 269 -4.28 0.73 9.62
C VAL A 269 -3.54 2.04 9.93
N PHE A 270 -2.27 2.00 10.33
CA PHE A 270 -1.51 3.22 10.61
C PHE A 270 -1.40 4.15 9.41
N GLU A 271 -1.36 3.61 8.19
CA GLU A 271 -1.40 4.42 6.96
C GLU A 271 -2.73 5.16 6.85
N THR A 272 -3.85 4.47 7.07
CA THR A 272 -5.18 5.08 7.05
C THR A 272 -5.33 6.16 8.12
N LEU A 273 -4.89 5.89 9.34
CA LEU A 273 -4.95 6.86 10.45
C LEU A 273 -4.08 8.09 10.16
N ALA A 274 -2.88 7.91 9.63
CA ALA A 274 -2.00 9.01 9.24
C ALA A 274 -2.60 9.82 8.09
N GLY A 275 -3.16 9.17 7.07
CA GLY A 275 -3.83 9.82 5.95
C GLY A 275 -5.02 10.68 6.40
N LEU A 276 -5.88 10.16 7.28
CA LEU A 276 -6.97 10.92 7.89
C LEU A 276 -6.43 12.12 8.66
N LEU A 277 -5.45 11.91 9.54
CA LEU A 277 -4.83 12.97 10.34
C LEU A 277 -4.31 14.11 9.46
N TYR A 278 -3.50 13.80 8.44
CA TYR A 278 -2.94 14.82 7.56
C TYR A 278 -4.01 15.53 6.74
N THR A 279 -5.04 14.82 6.29
CA THR A 279 -6.15 15.41 5.53
C THR A 279 -6.92 16.42 6.38
N PHE A 280 -7.28 16.08 7.62
CA PHE A 280 -8.01 17.00 8.50
C PHE A 280 -7.15 18.19 8.94
N ILE A 281 -5.85 18.00 9.20
CA ILE A 281 -4.92 19.10 9.48
C ILE A 281 -4.88 20.08 8.30
N LEU A 282 -4.79 19.57 7.07
CA LEU A 282 -4.73 20.41 5.87
C LEU A 282 -6.05 21.12 5.57
N ARG A 283 -7.19 20.44 5.79
CA ARG A 283 -8.51 21.06 5.66
C ARG A 283 -8.82 22.05 6.78
N GLN A 284 -8.06 22.06 7.87
CA GLN A 284 -8.34 22.82 9.09
C GLN A 284 -9.74 22.53 9.65
N GLU A 285 -10.18 21.29 9.50
CA GLU A 285 -11.51 20.84 9.89
C GLU A 285 -11.43 19.86 11.06
N ILE A 286 -12.42 19.92 11.96
CA ILE A 286 -12.57 18.92 13.01
C ILE A 286 -13.27 17.70 12.39
N PRO A 287 -12.73 16.47 12.57
CA PRO A 287 -13.37 15.28 12.04
C PRO A 287 -14.79 15.13 12.59
N PRO A 288 -15.79 14.79 11.76
CA PRO A 288 -17.14 14.56 12.23
C PRO A 288 -17.18 13.39 13.22
N PHE A 289 -18.18 13.39 14.11
CA PHE A 289 -18.27 12.41 15.20
C PHE A 289 -18.20 10.95 14.71
N LEU A 290 -18.79 10.66 13.54
CA LEU A 290 -18.74 9.33 12.91
C LEU A 290 -17.32 8.91 12.49
N THR A 291 -16.51 9.87 12.03
CA THR A 291 -15.10 9.63 11.70
C THR A 291 -14.28 9.42 12.97
N LEU A 292 -14.53 10.17 14.05
CA LEU A 292 -13.89 9.96 15.35
C LEU A 292 -14.22 8.58 15.93
N SER A 293 -15.49 8.14 15.87
CA SER A 293 -15.86 6.79 16.30
C SER A 293 -15.19 5.73 15.44
N GLY A 294 -15.09 5.96 14.12
CA GLY A 294 -14.39 5.08 13.21
C GLY A 294 -12.90 4.94 13.55
N ILE A 295 -12.22 6.06 13.82
CA ILE A 295 -10.82 6.09 14.28
C ILE A 295 -10.66 5.31 15.60
N ALA A 296 -11.55 5.52 16.57
CA ALA A 296 -11.50 4.80 17.84
C ALA A 296 -11.61 3.28 17.66
N LEU A 297 -12.51 2.83 16.78
CA LEU A 297 -12.69 1.42 16.44
C LEU A 297 -11.47 0.81 15.73
N LEU A 298 -10.87 1.55 14.79
CA LEU A 298 -9.63 1.15 14.12
C LEU A 298 -8.50 0.95 15.13
N VAL A 299 -8.30 1.92 16.03
CA VAL A 299 -7.29 1.84 17.08
C VAL A 299 -7.55 0.67 18.02
N ALA A 300 -8.80 0.48 18.48
CA ALA A 300 -9.18 -0.63 19.33
C ALA A 300 -8.92 -1.99 18.66
N GLY A 301 -9.31 -2.13 17.39
CA GLY A 301 -9.08 -3.34 16.60
C GLY A 301 -7.59 -3.67 16.45
N VAL A 302 -6.74 -2.69 16.17
CA VAL A 302 -5.28 -2.87 16.12
C VAL A 302 -4.73 -3.29 17.47
N VAL A 303 -5.14 -2.65 18.56
CA VAL A 303 -4.68 -3.00 19.92
C VAL A 303 -5.04 -4.44 20.26
N ILE A 304 -6.26 -4.89 19.94
CA ILE A 304 -6.69 -6.28 20.17
C ILE A 304 -5.86 -7.24 19.30
N ALA A 305 -5.66 -6.93 18.02
CA ALA A 305 -4.88 -7.77 17.11
C ALA A 305 -3.41 -7.93 17.56
N VAL A 306 -2.77 -6.84 18.00
CA VAL A 306 -1.37 -6.87 18.47
C VAL A 306 -1.24 -7.58 19.82
N ARG A 307 -2.24 -7.46 20.71
CA ARG A 307 -2.27 -8.18 21.99
C ARG A 307 -2.54 -9.67 21.82
N ALA A 308 -3.16 -10.07 20.71
CA ALA A 308 -3.41 -11.47 20.42
C ALA A 308 -2.07 -12.16 20.10
N LYS A 309 -1.55 -12.95 21.05
CA LYS A 309 -0.34 -13.74 20.85
C LYS A 309 -0.61 -14.84 19.80
N PRO A 310 0.23 -14.99 18.76
CA PRO A 310 0.15 -16.12 17.85
C PRO A 310 0.45 -17.41 18.61
N GLU A 311 -0.38 -18.43 18.38
CA GLU A 311 -0.07 -19.79 18.85
C GLU A 311 0.96 -20.37 17.88
N LYS A 312 2.14 -20.73 18.40
CA LYS A 312 3.16 -21.43 17.60
C LYS A 312 2.53 -22.72 17.09
N ALA A 313 2.68 -23.00 15.80
CA ALA A 313 2.31 -24.30 15.26
C ALA A 313 3.10 -25.38 16.01
N THR A 314 2.41 -26.24 16.74
CA THR A 314 3.00 -27.45 17.31
C THR A 314 3.44 -28.31 16.14
N VAL A 315 4.75 -28.36 15.90
CA VAL A 315 5.35 -29.33 14.99
C VAL A 315 5.08 -30.69 15.61
N VAL A 316 4.13 -31.45 15.07
CA VAL A 316 3.96 -32.86 15.41
C VAL A 316 5.19 -33.56 14.81
N PRO A 317 6.09 -34.15 15.62
CA PRO A 317 7.18 -34.94 15.07
C PRO A 317 6.53 -36.08 14.29
N VAL A 318 6.93 -36.25 13.03
CA VAL A 318 6.59 -37.46 12.29
C VAL A 318 7.31 -38.59 13.02
N THR A 319 6.58 -39.35 13.84
CA THR A 319 7.05 -40.63 14.35
C THR A 319 7.33 -41.51 13.14
N GLU A 320 8.61 -41.75 12.87
CA GLU A 320 9.05 -42.83 11.99
C GLU A 320 8.40 -44.14 12.47
N ARG A 321 7.68 -44.79 11.56
CA ARG A 321 7.22 -46.17 11.69
C ARG A 321 7.75 -46.94 10.51
#